data_AF-A0A943Y335-F1
#
_entry.id   AF-A0A943Y335-F1
#
_cell.length_a   1.000
_cell.length_b   1.000
_cell.length_c   1.000
_cell.angle_alpha   90.00
_cell.angle_beta   90.00
_cell.angle_gamma   90.00
#
_symmetry.space_group_name_H-M   'P 1'
#
loop_
_entity.id
_entity.type
_entity.pdbx_description
1 polymer ?
#
loop_
_entity_poly.entity_id
_entity_poly.type
_entity_poly.pdbx_seq_one_letter_code
_entity_poly.pdbx_strand_id
1 'polypeptide(L)'
;MNKHLKLFSALLVLMLLAPVSMFVCPADAEAAQTLVENSWRYEGGQLVSDDASSEEDGIALLSMEALPDGVTAQGIDVSEHQGRIDWDAVKASGIDFAILRVGFGAPSFGGRVDYQFNRNISECERLGIPYGVYVYSYAFDNQQAADEASMVIDCLSGHNPRLPVYYDLEDKTIIADGRQSGIASRAQTFCNKISSAGYKPGIYANLNWFNNILTDPVFKSGSWDHWIAQYNSQCHYTGSYSFWQYTSRGKVSGISGNVDMNYAYVDVSLYYWQLKEGTWHYATSDGKAYTGWLRQGGAWYWLDPDAGGAMATGLHECNGSMYWFDASGAMATGWVLDGGTWYYATGSGALARGPVSVGGVPYCFDA
;
A
#
# COMPACT_ATOMS: atom_id res chain seq x y z
N MET A 1 62.96 -62.26 35.66
CA MET A 1 62.83 -61.14 36.63
C MET A 1 63.30 -59.88 35.96
N ASN A 2 62.40 -58.90 35.76
CA ASN A 2 62.60 -57.42 35.71
C ASN A 2 63.83 -56.85 34.97
N LYS A 3 63.75 -55.86 34.06
CA LYS A 3 62.90 -54.65 34.04
C LYS A 3 63.12 -53.90 32.70
N HIS A 4 62.14 -53.09 32.32
CA HIS A 4 62.15 -52.11 31.23
C HIS A 4 63.33 -51.13 31.26
N LEU A 5 63.80 -50.71 30.08
CA LEU A 5 64.44 -49.41 29.88
C LEU A 5 64.44 -49.00 28.40
N LYS A 6 63.79 -47.89 28.06
CA LYS A 6 64.23 -47.01 26.95
C LYS A 6 64.02 -45.55 27.35
N LEU A 7 65.14 -44.88 27.59
CA LEU A 7 65.29 -43.44 27.60
C LEU A 7 65.02 -42.88 26.20
N PHE A 8 64.47 -41.67 26.12
CA PHE A 8 65.06 -40.63 25.26
C PHE A 8 64.92 -39.26 25.92
N SER A 9 66.05 -38.57 25.94
CA SER A 9 66.29 -37.29 26.61
C SER A 9 65.62 -36.11 25.92
N ALA A 10 65.30 -35.12 26.76
CA ALA A 10 64.71 -33.84 26.45
C ALA A 10 65.61 -32.90 25.63
N LEU A 11 65.00 -31.99 24.86
CA LEU A 11 65.38 -30.58 24.85
C LEU A 11 64.23 -29.66 24.39
N LEU A 12 63.68 -28.94 25.38
CA LEU A 12 63.26 -27.52 25.42
C LEU A 12 62.79 -26.81 24.13
N VAL A 13 61.60 -26.17 24.16
CA VAL A 13 61.39 -24.70 24.03
C VAL A 13 59.90 -24.34 24.17
N LEU A 14 59.63 -23.53 25.21
CA LEU A 14 58.62 -22.47 25.37
C LEU A 14 57.30 -22.54 24.57
N MET A 15 56.19 -22.82 25.26
CA MET A 15 54.85 -22.33 24.90
C MET A 15 54.22 -21.65 26.12
N LEU A 16 53.80 -20.40 25.91
CA LEU A 16 53.11 -19.57 26.89
C LEU A 16 51.82 -20.26 27.36
N LEU A 17 51.64 -20.31 28.68
CA LEU A 17 50.36 -20.61 29.32
C LEU A 17 49.42 -19.42 29.13
N ALA A 18 48.49 -19.51 28.19
CA ALA A 18 47.23 -18.79 28.27
C ALA A 18 46.24 -19.66 29.06
N PRO A 19 45.56 -19.15 30.11
CA PRO A 19 44.50 -19.89 30.74
C PRO A 19 43.37 -20.07 29.72
N VAL A 20 42.94 -21.32 29.53
CA VAL A 20 41.70 -21.67 28.86
C VAL A 20 40.57 -21.07 29.72
N SER A 21 40.18 -19.84 29.43
CA SER A 21 38.89 -19.35 29.83
C SER A 21 37.90 -20.02 28.89
N MET A 22 37.19 -21.04 29.39
CA MET A 22 36.01 -21.55 28.71
C MET A 22 35.07 -20.36 28.54
N PHE A 23 35.04 -19.80 27.33
CA PHE A 23 33.92 -19.00 26.88
C PHE A 23 32.73 -19.95 26.85
N VAL A 24 32.02 -20.02 27.97
CA VAL A 24 30.59 -20.28 27.93
C VAL A 24 30.03 -19.06 27.22
N CYS A 25 29.85 -19.17 25.90
CA CYS A 25 28.91 -18.29 25.22
C CYS A 25 27.61 -18.42 26.01
N PRO A 26 27.07 -17.33 26.57
CA PRO A 26 25.68 -17.39 26.99
C PRO A 26 24.91 -17.71 25.71
N ALA A 27 24.34 -18.90 25.67
CA ALA A 27 23.27 -19.20 24.74
C ALA A 27 22.04 -18.43 25.23
N ASP A 28 22.12 -17.11 25.22
CA ASP A 28 20.95 -16.25 25.14
C ASP A 28 20.59 -16.17 23.65
N ALA A 29 20.24 -17.33 23.10
CA ALA A 29 19.14 -17.32 22.17
C ALA A 29 17.93 -16.89 23.04
N GLU A 30 17.71 -15.58 23.15
CA GLU A 30 16.33 -15.12 23.21
C GLU A 30 15.66 -15.86 22.06
N ALA A 31 14.87 -16.88 22.39
CA ALA A 31 13.99 -17.50 21.43
C ALA A 31 13.26 -16.32 20.81
N ALA A 32 13.50 -16.07 19.51
CA ALA A 32 12.87 -14.98 18.79
C ALA A 32 11.40 -15.02 19.17
N GLN A 33 11.00 -14.09 20.05
CA GLN A 33 9.66 -14.11 20.59
C GLN A 33 8.79 -13.94 19.35
N THR A 34 7.97 -14.95 19.06
CA THR A 34 7.08 -14.88 17.91
C THR A 34 6.28 -13.62 18.11
N LEU A 35 6.48 -12.62 17.21
CA LEU A 35 5.79 -11.36 17.37
C LEU A 35 4.30 -11.65 17.30
N VAL A 36 3.57 -10.97 18.16
CA VAL A 36 2.11 -10.92 18.13
C VAL A 36 1.73 -9.46 18.01
N GLU A 37 0.66 -9.21 17.29
CA GLU A 37 0.16 -7.88 17.04
C GLU A 37 -0.25 -7.18 18.35
N ASN A 38 0.32 -6.02 18.57
CA ASN A 38 0.00 -5.14 19.68
C ASN A 38 -0.43 -3.80 19.11
N SER A 39 -1.01 -2.96 19.96
CA SER A 39 -1.16 -1.53 19.73
C SER A 39 -1.54 -0.89 21.05
N TRP A 40 -2.02 0.35 21.02
CA TRP A 40 -2.64 0.90 22.22
C TRP A 40 -3.94 0.16 22.62
N ARG A 41 -4.54 -0.63 21.71
CA ARG A 41 -5.72 -1.49 21.93
C ARG A 41 -5.41 -2.97 22.14
N TYR A 42 -4.24 -3.45 21.73
CA TYR A 42 -3.90 -4.88 21.78
C TYR A 42 -2.61 -5.12 22.59
N GLU A 43 -2.64 -6.10 23.48
CA GLU A 43 -1.49 -6.57 24.25
C GLU A 43 -1.44 -8.10 24.20
N GLY A 44 -0.33 -8.65 23.71
CA GLY A 44 -0.15 -10.07 23.47
C GLY A 44 -1.06 -10.65 22.37
N GLY A 45 -1.43 -9.86 21.35
CA GLY A 45 -2.39 -10.31 20.33
C GLY A 45 -3.84 -10.42 20.84
N GLN A 46 -4.14 -9.83 22.00
CA GLN A 46 -5.48 -9.82 22.60
C GLN A 46 -5.94 -8.39 22.83
N LEU A 47 -7.23 -8.13 22.63
CA LEU A 47 -7.82 -6.82 22.88
C LEU A 47 -7.72 -6.50 24.39
N VAL A 48 -7.08 -5.38 24.73
CA VAL A 48 -7.09 -4.82 26.08
C VAL A 48 -8.49 -4.24 26.30
N SER A 49 -9.15 -4.64 27.40
CA SER A 49 -10.57 -4.39 27.70
C SER A 49 -11.10 -2.99 27.30
N ASP A 50 -12.34 -2.94 26.81
CA ASP A 50 -13.09 -1.77 26.32
C ASP A 50 -12.53 -0.41 26.82
N ASP A 51 -11.78 0.25 25.94
CA ASP A 51 -11.39 1.65 26.12
C ASP A 51 -12.64 2.52 26.21
N ALA A 52 -13.15 2.72 27.41
CA ALA A 52 -13.95 3.89 27.75
C ALA A 52 -13.02 5.11 27.86
N SER A 53 -12.25 5.41 26.81
CA SER A 53 -11.57 6.70 26.71
C SER A 53 -12.63 7.75 26.42
N SER A 54 -12.72 8.74 27.31
CA SER A 54 -13.72 9.78 27.43
C SER A 54 -13.72 10.84 26.30
N GLU A 55 -13.56 10.43 25.04
CA GLU A 55 -13.58 11.32 23.86
C GLU A 55 -14.78 11.03 22.93
N GLU A 56 -15.87 10.46 23.46
CA GLU A 56 -17.09 10.14 22.69
C GLU A 56 -18.09 11.32 22.58
N ASP A 57 -17.67 12.56 22.83
CA ASP A 57 -18.54 13.72 22.63
C ASP A 57 -18.72 14.00 21.12
N GLY A 58 -19.79 13.42 20.56
CA GLY A 58 -20.30 13.71 19.23
C GLY A 58 -20.00 12.69 18.13
N ILE A 59 -19.34 11.56 18.44
CA ILE A 59 -19.14 10.47 17.45
C ILE A 59 -20.48 9.91 16.96
N ALA A 60 -21.52 9.90 17.80
CA ALA A 60 -22.86 9.47 17.43
C ALA A 60 -23.51 10.31 16.29
N LEU A 61 -22.96 11.48 15.98
CA LEU A 61 -23.41 12.32 14.85
C LEU A 61 -22.72 11.96 13.53
N LEU A 62 -21.62 11.21 13.58
CA LEU A 62 -20.94 10.70 12.40
C LEU A 62 -21.68 9.44 11.94
N SER A 63 -22.11 9.44 10.68
CA SER A 63 -22.89 8.33 10.14
C SER A 63 -22.56 8.08 8.68
N MET A 64 -22.95 6.89 8.22
CA MET A 64 -22.92 6.53 6.80
C MET A 64 -23.95 7.30 5.96
N GLU A 65 -24.95 7.92 6.62
CA GLU A 65 -26.08 8.57 5.94
C GLU A 65 -25.81 10.05 5.64
N ALA A 66 -24.92 10.68 6.41
CA ALA A 66 -24.52 12.07 6.24
C ALA A 66 -23.01 12.22 6.50
N LEU A 67 -22.27 12.50 5.43
CA LEU A 67 -20.82 12.73 5.49
C LEU A 67 -20.54 14.14 6.04
N PRO A 68 -19.54 14.31 6.93
CA PRO A 68 -19.07 15.62 7.37
C PRO A 68 -18.53 16.48 6.22
N ASP A 69 -18.48 17.80 6.42
CA ASP A 69 -17.93 18.73 5.42
C ASP A 69 -16.49 18.34 5.00
N GLY A 70 -16.27 18.29 3.69
CA GLY A 70 -14.99 17.91 3.09
C GLY A 70 -14.72 16.41 3.01
N VAL A 71 -15.54 15.57 3.63
CA VAL A 71 -15.47 14.11 3.48
C VAL A 71 -16.05 13.71 2.13
N THR A 72 -15.31 12.89 1.40
CA THR A 72 -15.64 12.42 0.05
C THR A 72 -16.14 10.98 0.03
N ALA A 73 -15.79 10.20 1.05
CA ALA A 73 -16.15 8.78 1.14
C ALA A 73 -15.95 8.22 2.55
N GLN A 74 -16.60 7.08 2.81
CA GLN A 74 -16.44 6.34 4.05
C GLN A 74 -15.88 4.94 3.79
N GLY A 75 -14.95 4.53 4.64
CA GLY A 75 -14.27 3.25 4.51
C GLY A 75 -14.05 2.56 5.84
N ILE A 76 -13.43 1.39 5.74
CA ILE A 76 -12.99 0.59 6.88
C ILE A 76 -11.50 0.31 6.75
N ASP A 77 -10.86 0.04 7.88
CA ASP A 77 -9.59 -0.68 7.87
C ASP A 77 -9.74 -2.00 8.63
N VAL A 78 -9.15 -3.05 8.07
CA VAL A 78 -9.39 -4.41 8.53
C VAL A 78 -8.12 -5.24 8.53
N SER A 79 -8.13 -6.22 9.40
CA SER A 79 -7.09 -7.22 9.57
C SER A 79 -7.72 -8.58 9.85
N GLU A 80 -6.91 -9.57 10.22
CA GLU A 80 -7.41 -10.85 10.71
C GLU A 80 -8.30 -10.76 11.97
N HIS A 81 -8.27 -9.66 12.72
CA HIS A 81 -9.16 -9.46 13.88
C HIS A 81 -10.64 -9.43 13.50
N GLN A 82 -10.97 -9.05 12.27
CA GLN A 82 -12.35 -9.09 11.76
C GLN A 82 -12.76 -10.50 11.26
N GLY A 83 -11.83 -11.47 11.30
CA GLY A 83 -12.09 -12.83 10.85
C GLY A 83 -12.54 -12.90 9.40
N ARG A 84 -13.45 -13.81 9.09
CA ARG A 84 -13.96 -14.02 7.73
C ARG A 84 -15.10 -13.05 7.40
N ILE A 85 -14.74 -11.95 6.75
CA ILE A 85 -15.66 -10.88 6.30
C ILE A 85 -16.55 -11.35 5.14
N ASP A 86 -17.85 -11.04 5.20
CA ASP A 86 -18.75 -11.08 4.05
C ASP A 86 -18.65 -9.74 3.28
N TRP A 87 -17.83 -9.72 2.23
CA TRP A 87 -17.51 -8.50 1.50
C TRP A 87 -18.65 -8.01 0.59
N ASP A 88 -19.56 -8.90 0.14
CA ASP A 88 -20.76 -8.48 -0.59
C ASP A 88 -21.69 -7.67 0.34
N ALA A 89 -21.86 -8.13 1.58
CA ALA A 89 -22.63 -7.41 2.60
C ALA A 89 -21.96 -6.08 3.01
N VAL A 90 -20.63 -6.06 3.12
CA VAL A 90 -19.86 -4.83 3.37
C VAL A 90 -20.10 -3.82 2.25
N LYS A 91 -19.96 -4.23 0.98
CA LYS A 91 -20.20 -3.34 -0.16
C LYS A 91 -21.63 -2.83 -0.19
N ALA A 92 -22.60 -3.72 0.00
CA ALA A 92 -24.01 -3.39 0.02
C ALA A 92 -24.40 -2.44 1.18
N SER A 93 -23.63 -2.43 2.27
CA SER A 93 -23.86 -1.53 3.40
C SER A 93 -23.44 -0.09 3.13
N GLY A 94 -22.70 0.20 2.04
CA GLY A 94 -22.25 1.55 1.70
C GLY A 94 -20.79 1.85 2.07
N ILE A 95 -19.95 0.83 2.18
CA ILE A 95 -18.50 1.04 2.30
C ILE A 95 -17.89 1.34 0.93
N ASP A 96 -17.25 2.51 0.83
CA ASP A 96 -16.69 3.04 -0.40
C ASP A 96 -15.24 2.57 -0.65
N PHE A 97 -14.46 2.38 0.41
CA PHE A 97 -13.05 1.94 0.31
C PHE A 97 -12.62 1.09 1.51
N ALA A 98 -11.47 0.42 1.38
CA ALA A 98 -10.85 -0.32 2.48
C ALA A 98 -9.34 -0.04 2.61
N ILE A 99 -8.78 -0.13 3.81
CA ILE A 99 -7.33 -0.17 4.05
C ILE A 99 -6.99 -1.50 4.72
N LEU A 100 -6.22 -2.35 4.06
CA LEU A 100 -6.05 -3.75 4.44
C LEU A 100 -4.70 -3.99 5.12
N ARG A 101 -4.68 -4.66 6.27
CA ARG A 101 -3.40 -5.05 6.89
C ARG A 101 -2.71 -6.11 6.03
N VAL A 102 -1.50 -5.83 5.56
CA VAL A 102 -0.63 -6.82 4.91
C VAL A 102 -0.07 -7.78 5.95
N GLY A 103 0.35 -7.26 7.10
CA GLY A 103 0.99 -8.02 8.15
C GLY A 103 1.53 -7.12 9.25
N PHE A 104 2.39 -7.70 10.08
CA PHE A 104 3.10 -7.01 11.14
C PHE A 104 4.53 -7.55 11.26
N GLY A 105 5.51 -6.66 11.40
CA GLY A 105 6.92 -7.04 11.27
C GLY A 105 7.22 -7.74 9.93
N ALA A 106 8.46 -8.20 9.74
CA ALA A 106 8.79 -9.09 8.63
C ALA A 106 9.18 -10.48 9.16
N PRO A 107 8.99 -11.55 8.36
CA PRO A 107 9.39 -12.91 8.74
C PRO A 107 10.86 -13.03 9.15
N SER A 108 11.74 -12.18 8.61
CA SER A 108 13.17 -12.16 8.94
C SER A 108 13.45 -11.84 10.40
N PHE A 109 12.52 -11.22 11.12
CA PHE A 109 12.66 -10.87 12.53
C PHE A 109 11.41 -11.22 13.38
N GLY A 110 10.67 -12.24 12.97
CA GLY A 110 9.58 -12.83 13.77
C GLY A 110 8.18 -12.29 13.49
N GLY A 111 8.02 -11.40 12.51
CA GLY A 111 6.72 -10.96 12.00
C GLY A 111 6.12 -11.91 10.96
N ARG A 112 4.96 -11.55 10.40
CA ARG A 112 4.28 -12.34 9.36
C ARG A 112 3.25 -11.54 8.57
N VAL A 113 2.84 -12.13 7.46
CA VAL A 113 1.65 -11.73 6.69
C VAL A 113 0.39 -12.02 7.52
N ASP A 114 -0.57 -11.10 7.47
CA ASP A 114 -1.89 -11.20 8.07
C ASP A 114 -2.68 -12.36 7.43
N TYR A 115 -3.30 -13.20 8.25
CA TYR A 115 -3.94 -14.43 7.75
C TYR A 115 -5.12 -14.15 6.81
N GLN A 116 -5.73 -12.98 6.89
CA GLN A 116 -6.86 -12.59 6.06
C GLN A 116 -6.47 -11.74 4.85
N PHE A 117 -5.21 -11.26 4.75
CA PHE A 117 -4.79 -10.32 3.71
C PHE A 117 -5.13 -10.79 2.28
N ASN A 118 -4.69 -11.99 1.90
CA ASN A 118 -4.90 -12.53 0.56
C ASN A 118 -6.38 -12.65 0.19
N ARG A 119 -7.24 -12.97 1.17
CA ARG A 119 -8.68 -13.00 0.94
C ARG A 119 -9.25 -11.59 0.80
N ASN A 120 -8.89 -10.69 1.71
CA ASN A 120 -9.42 -9.33 1.72
C ASN A 120 -9.05 -8.57 0.44
N ILE A 121 -7.81 -8.68 -0.03
CA ILE A 121 -7.39 -8.03 -1.28
C ILE A 121 -8.13 -8.60 -2.49
N SER A 122 -8.27 -9.93 -2.56
CA SER A 122 -9.00 -10.60 -3.66
C SER A 122 -10.49 -10.21 -3.70
N GLU A 123 -11.13 -10.05 -2.53
CA GLU A 123 -12.54 -9.67 -2.45
C GLU A 123 -12.75 -8.19 -2.80
N CYS A 124 -11.86 -7.29 -2.37
CA CYS A 124 -11.86 -5.91 -2.82
C CYS A 124 -11.70 -5.81 -4.33
N GLU A 125 -10.79 -6.57 -4.94
CA GLU A 125 -10.60 -6.61 -6.39
C GLU A 125 -11.81 -7.20 -7.12
N ARG A 126 -12.40 -8.29 -6.60
CA ARG A 126 -13.61 -8.91 -7.17
C ARG A 126 -14.78 -7.95 -7.21
N LEU A 127 -14.95 -7.14 -6.17
CA LEU A 127 -16.11 -6.25 -6.00
C LEU A 127 -15.87 -4.84 -6.54
N GLY A 128 -14.66 -4.51 -6.96
CA GLY A 128 -14.31 -3.13 -7.23
C GLY A 128 -14.53 -2.29 -5.96
N ILE A 129 -13.85 -2.63 -4.88
CA ILE A 129 -13.67 -1.74 -3.73
C ILE A 129 -12.24 -1.19 -3.85
N PRO A 130 -12.05 0.12 -4.04
CA PRO A 130 -10.73 0.72 -4.01
C PRO A 130 -10.11 0.49 -2.64
N TYR A 131 -8.83 0.13 -2.63
CA TYR A 131 -8.14 -0.21 -1.39
C TYR A 131 -6.73 0.36 -1.31
N GLY A 132 -6.33 0.66 -0.09
CA GLY A 132 -4.93 0.81 0.32
C GLY A 132 -4.52 -0.35 1.20
N VAL A 133 -3.27 -0.34 1.65
CA VAL A 133 -2.79 -1.38 2.57
C VAL A 133 -1.91 -0.77 3.66
N TYR A 134 -1.71 -1.49 4.76
CA TYR A 134 -0.79 -1.06 5.81
C TYR A 134 0.01 -2.23 6.37
N VAL A 135 1.17 -1.93 6.96
CA VAL A 135 1.95 -2.89 7.76
C VAL A 135 2.21 -2.31 9.14
N TYR A 136 1.89 -3.09 10.18
CA TYR A 136 2.16 -2.73 11.56
C TYR A 136 3.64 -2.91 11.87
N SER A 137 4.36 -1.83 12.15
CA SER A 137 5.81 -1.91 12.25
C SER A 137 6.31 -2.33 13.62
N TYR A 138 7.26 -3.26 13.61
CA TYR A 138 8.10 -3.61 14.75
C TYR A 138 9.58 -3.25 14.55
N ALA A 139 9.92 -2.67 13.39
CA ALA A 139 11.30 -2.46 12.97
C ALA A 139 12.14 -1.72 14.02
N PHE A 140 13.21 -2.38 14.45
CA PHE A 140 14.22 -1.83 15.34
C PHE A 140 15.19 -0.89 14.60
N ASP A 141 15.58 -1.26 13.39
CA ASP A 141 16.55 -0.55 12.56
C ASP A 141 16.07 -0.39 11.11
N ASN A 142 16.90 0.26 10.28
CA ASN A 142 16.59 0.51 8.88
C ASN A 142 16.53 -0.79 8.05
N GLN A 143 17.27 -1.84 8.42
CA GLN A 143 17.22 -3.10 7.68
C GLN A 143 15.89 -3.79 7.91
N GLN A 144 15.39 -3.82 9.15
CA GLN A 144 14.07 -4.37 9.45
C GLN A 144 12.94 -3.58 8.78
N ALA A 145 13.05 -2.24 8.71
CA ALA A 145 12.10 -1.42 7.95
C ALA A 145 12.14 -1.73 6.44
N ALA A 146 13.32 -2.02 5.89
CA ALA A 146 13.47 -2.45 4.50
C ALA A 146 12.88 -3.85 4.26
N ASP A 147 12.98 -4.74 5.23
CA ASP A 147 12.41 -6.10 5.18
C ASP A 147 10.87 -6.04 5.23
N GLU A 148 10.29 -5.19 6.09
CA GLU A 148 8.84 -4.93 6.12
C GLU A 148 8.35 -4.40 4.78
N ALA A 149 9.04 -3.41 4.20
CA ALA A 149 8.70 -2.90 2.87
C ALA A 149 8.83 -3.99 1.79
N SER A 150 9.84 -4.87 1.86
CA SER A 150 9.99 -5.98 0.92
C SER A 150 8.81 -6.95 1.01
N MET A 151 8.42 -7.34 2.21
CA MET A 151 7.25 -8.20 2.44
C MET A 151 5.97 -7.58 1.83
N VAL A 152 5.76 -6.27 2.05
CA VAL A 152 4.61 -5.56 1.48
C VAL A 152 4.63 -5.58 -0.04
N ILE A 153 5.77 -5.27 -0.66
CA ILE A 153 5.91 -5.28 -2.12
C ILE A 153 5.66 -6.67 -2.70
N ASP A 154 6.19 -7.72 -2.07
CA ASP A 154 5.98 -9.10 -2.51
C ASP A 154 4.50 -9.49 -2.44
N CYS A 155 3.80 -9.09 -1.37
CA CYS A 155 2.37 -9.33 -1.19
C CYS A 155 1.49 -8.54 -2.19
N LEU A 156 1.98 -7.40 -2.69
CA LEU A 156 1.27 -6.60 -3.70
C LEU A 156 1.59 -7.00 -5.14
N SER A 157 2.50 -7.96 -5.34
CA SER A 157 2.86 -8.43 -6.68
C SER A 157 1.63 -9.02 -7.39
N GLY A 158 1.26 -8.45 -8.54
CA GLY A 158 0.07 -8.84 -9.30
C GLY A 158 -1.24 -8.18 -8.85
N HIS A 159 -1.19 -7.35 -7.81
CA HIS A 159 -2.31 -6.57 -7.28
C HIS A 159 -2.16 -5.08 -7.62
N ASN A 160 -3.26 -4.33 -7.47
CA ASN A 160 -3.31 -2.93 -7.87
C ASN A 160 -4.00 -2.03 -6.82
N PRO A 161 -3.38 -1.83 -5.64
CA PRO A 161 -3.89 -0.90 -4.65
C PRO A 161 -4.00 0.50 -5.25
N ARG A 162 -5.13 1.16 -5.01
CA ARG A 162 -5.45 2.49 -5.55
C ARG A 162 -5.31 3.59 -4.50
N LEU A 163 -5.20 3.22 -3.24
CA LEU A 163 -4.88 4.10 -2.13
C LEU A 163 -3.47 3.78 -1.59
N PRO A 164 -2.88 4.64 -0.74
CA PRO A 164 -1.50 4.49 -0.31
C PRO A 164 -1.18 3.19 0.43
N VAL A 165 0.12 2.90 0.48
CA VAL A 165 0.73 1.89 1.35
C VAL A 165 1.19 2.58 2.62
N TYR A 166 0.52 2.33 3.74
CA TYR A 166 0.80 2.97 5.00
C TYR A 166 1.80 2.19 5.85
N TYR A 167 2.76 2.94 6.39
CA TYR A 167 3.62 2.51 7.45
C TYR A 167 2.97 2.87 8.78
N ASP A 168 2.52 1.86 9.53
CA ASP A 168 1.83 2.04 10.80
C ASP A 168 2.86 2.14 11.94
N LEU A 169 2.90 3.33 12.54
CA LEU A 169 3.84 3.74 13.57
C LEU A 169 3.09 4.14 14.84
N GLU A 170 2.69 3.15 15.64
CA GLU A 170 1.98 3.41 16.90
C GLU A 170 2.38 2.51 18.07
N ASP A 171 3.37 1.63 17.90
CA ASP A 171 3.74 0.66 18.91
C ASP A 171 4.43 1.32 20.13
N LYS A 172 3.85 1.13 21.32
CA LYS A 172 4.34 1.72 22.57
C LYS A 172 5.76 1.24 22.94
N THR A 173 6.18 0.06 22.49
CA THR A 173 7.54 -0.47 22.73
C THR A 173 8.60 0.34 22.01
N ILE A 174 8.28 0.97 20.88
CA ILE A 174 9.22 1.89 20.21
C ILE A 174 9.62 3.05 21.14
N ILE A 175 8.67 3.56 21.94
CA ILE A 175 8.95 4.61 22.93
C ILE A 175 9.66 4.00 24.14
N ALA A 176 9.13 2.90 24.69
CA ALA A 176 9.63 2.27 25.91
C ALA A 176 11.09 1.82 25.79
N ASP A 177 11.49 1.32 24.61
CA ASP A 177 12.85 0.86 24.32
C ASP A 177 13.79 2.00 23.91
N GLY A 178 13.32 3.27 23.93
CA GLY A 178 14.09 4.42 23.47
C GLY A 178 14.34 4.46 21.96
N ARG A 179 13.67 3.59 21.20
CA ARG A 179 13.79 3.48 19.74
C ARG A 179 13.14 4.62 18.98
N GLN A 180 12.47 5.57 19.65
CA GLN A 180 12.04 6.83 19.03
C GLN A 180 13.18 7.53 18.26
N SER A 181 14.43 7.40 18.74
CA SER A 181 15.61 7.82 17.98
C SER A 181 15.76 6.96 16.71
N GLY A 182 15.79 7.60 15.54
CA GLY A 182 15.90 6.92 14.25
C GLY A 182 14.58 6.54 13.59
N ILE A 183 13.43 6.86 14.19
CA ILE A 183 12.11 6.55 13.58
C ILE A 183 11.93 7.23 12.21
N ALA A 184 12.44 8.46 12.07
CA ALA A 184 12.47 9.17 10.80
C ALA A 184 13.29 8.42 9.73
N SER A 185 14.46 7.90 10.10
CA SER A 185 15.32 7.15 9.18
C SER A 185 14.66 5.83 8.75
N ARG A 186 13.99 5.13 9.66
CA ARG A 186 13.27 3.88 9.34
C ARG A 186 12.08 4.12 8.43
N ALA A 187 11.28 5.15 8.75
CA ALA A 187 10.18 5.60 7.88
C ALA A 187 10.69 5.99 6.48
N GLN A 188 11.81 6.71 6.40
CA GLN A 188 12.45 7.01 5.11
C GLN A 188 12.83 5.74 4.34
N THR A 189 13.46 4.77 5.01
CA THR A 189 13.82 3.50 4.37
C THR A 189 12.60 2.77 3.82
N PHE A 190 11.53 2.64 4.61
CA PHE A 190 10.28 2.03 4.18
C PHE A 190 9.65 2.79 2.99
N CYS A 191 9.36 4.08 3.17
CA CYS A 191 8.65 4.89 2.20
C CYS A 191 9.40 5.07 0.87
N ASN A 192 10.74 5.15 0.90
CA ASN A 192 11.55 5.22 -0.32
C ASN A 192 11.46 3.92 -1.11
N LYS A 193 11.44 2.77 -0.43
CA LYS A 193 11.36 1.47 -1.09
C LYS A 193 9.97 1.24 -1.69
N ILE A 194 8.90 1.62 -0.98
CA ILE A 194 7.52 1.63 -1.49
C ILE A 194 7.38 2.55 -2.71
N SER A 195 7.90 3.78 -2.64
CA SER A 195 7.94 4.71 -3.78
C SER A 195 8.69 4.12 -4.97
N SER A 196 9.84 3.47 -4.73
CA SER A 196 10.65 2.86 -5.78
C SER A 196 9.97 1.67 -6.45
N ALA A 197 9.05 1.00 -5.75
CA ALA A 197 8.20 -0.05 -6.29
C ALA A 197 6.97 0.48 -7.05
N GLY A 198 6.80 1.81 -7.12
CA GLY A 198 5.72 2.46 -7.87
C GLY A 198 4.44 2.73 -7.07
N TYR A 199 4.46 2.53 -5.75
CA TYR A 199 3.31 2.79 -4.89
C TYR A 199 3.46 4.12 -4.15
N LYS A 200 2.34 4.78 -3.82
CA LYS A 200 2.34 5.97 -2.97
C LYS A 200 2.52 5.56 -1.51
N PRO A 201 3.60 5.98 -0.81
CA PRO A 201 3.74 5.71 0.61
C PRO A 201 2.91 6.67 1.46
N GLY A 202 2.59 6.24 2.68
CA GLY A 202 2.03 7.09 3.71
C GLY A 202 2.39 6.62 5.12
N ILE A 203 2.08 7.43 6.11
CA ILE A 203 2.24 7.11 7.53
C ILE A 203 0.87 7.06 8.19
N TYR A 204 0.64 6.00 8.97
CA TYR A 204 -0.47 5.94 9.91
C TYR A 204 0.05 6.08 11.34
N ALA A 205 -0.65 6.90 12.12
CA ALA A 205 -0.48 6.99 13.57
C ALA A 205 -1.66 7.78 14.18
N ASN A 206 -1.79 7.73 15.50
CA ASN A 206 -2.73 8.61 16.20
C ASN A 206 -2.24 10.06 16.30
N LEU A 207 -3.16 10.98 16.61
CA LEU A 207 -2.89 12.41 16.72
C LEU A 207 -1.73 12.73 17.70
N ASN A 208 -1.64 12.01 18.82
CA ASN A 208 -0.57 12.22 19.80
C ASN A 208 0.80 11.87 19.22
N TRP A 209 0.90 10.76 18.48
CA TRP A 209 2.15 10.38 17.79
C TRP A 209 2.56 11.43 16.78
N PHE A 210 1.63 11.92 15.94
CA PHE A 210 1.94 12.98 14.98
C PHE A 210 2.40 14.29 15.64
N ASN A 211 1.82 14.66 16.79
CA ASN A 211 2.17 15.91 17.46
C ASN A 211 3.44 15.82 18.31
N ASN A 212 3.73 14.65 18.91
CA ASN A 212 4.72 14.55 19.98
C ASN A 212 5.88 13.59 19.66
N ILE A 213 5.74 12.68 18.70
CA ILE A 213 6.76 11.65 18.40
C ILE A 213 7.29 11.79 16.98
N LEU A 214 6.39 11.85 15.99
CA LEU A 214 6.70 11.98 14.56
C LEU A 214 6.98 13.45 14.18
N THR A 215 7.86 14.09 14.93
CA THR A 215 8.09 15.55 14.84
C THR A 215 9.18 15.93 13.84
N ASP A 216 9.98 14.96 13.39
CA ASP A 216 11.00 15.16 12.36
C ASP A 216 10.37 15.75 11.08
N PRO A 217 11.02 16.73 10.41
CA PRO A 217 10.48 17.36 9.20
C PRO A 217 10.08 16.39 8.08
N VAL A 218 10.66 15.18 8.02
CA VAL A 218 10.29 14.20 7.00
C VAL A 218 8.81 13.80 7.07
N PHE A 219 8.25 13.70 8.29
CA PHE A 219 6.83 13.40 8.53
C PHE A 219 5.90 14.58 8.22
N LYS A 220 6.44 15.73 7.84
CA LYS A 220 5.66 16.90 7.40
C LYS A 220 5.84 17.17 5.91
N SER A 221 6.62 16.34 5.22
CA SER A 221 6.81 16.47 3.77
C SER A 221 5.52 16.11 3.04
N GLY A 222 5.21 16.81 1.95
CA GLY A 222 4.10 16.44 1.06
C GLY A 222 4.36 15.18 0.23
N SER A 223 5.49 14.50 0.45
CA SER A 223 5.88 13.29 -0.27
C SER A 223 5.20 12.03 0.27
N TRP A 224 4.76 12.05 1.53
CA TRP A 224 4.06 10.94 2.16
C TRP A 224 2.63 11.34 2.46
N ASP A 225 1.71 10.40 2.25
CA ASP A 225 0.34 10.56 2.69
C ASP A 225 0.23 10.42 4.23
N HIS A 226 -0.83 10.97 4.83
CA HIS A 226 -1.12 10.76 6.24
C HIS A 226 -2.53 10.20 6.43
N TRP A 227 -2.59 9.16 7.26
CA TRP A 227 -3.82 8.58 7.78
C TRP A 227 -3.81 8.73 9.30
N ILE A 228 -4.72 9.56 9.81
CA ILE A 228 -4.70 9.99 11.22
C ILE A 228 -5.72 9.18 12.00
N ALA A 229 -5.34 8.62 13.14
CA ALA A 229 -6.30 8.11 14.12
C ALA A 229 -6.61 9.16 15.20
N GLN A 230 -7.90 9.47 15.36
CA GLN A 230 -8.40 10.27 16.48
C GLN A 230 -9.89 10.00 16.67
N TYR A 231 -10.27 9.41 17.79
CA TYR A 231 -11.68 9.05 18.03
C TYR A 231 -12.42 10.22 18.64
N ASN A 232 -12.96 11.08 17.78
CA ASN A 232 -13.58 12.34 18.15
C ASN A 232 -14.61 12.76 17.09
N SER A 233 -15.39 13.80 17.35
CA SER A 233 -16.35 14.37 16.37
C SER A 233 -15.70 15.11 15.20
N GLN A 234 -14.43 15.48 15.31
CA GLN A 234 -13.62 16.05 14.22
C GLN A 234 -12.14 15.69 14.39
N CYS A 235 -11.41 15.62 13.27
CA CYS A 235 -9.95 15.50 13.27
C CYS A 235 -9.31 16.87 13.57
N HIS A 236 -8.51 16.94 14.63
CA HIS A 236 -7.78 18.14 15.04
C HIS A 236 -6.35 18.22 14.47
N TYR A 237 -5.94 17.26 13.64
CA TYR A 237 -4.65 17.32 12.98
C TYR A 237 -4.60 18.50 12.00
N THR A 238 -3.60 19.37 12.15
CA THR A 238 -3.50 20.60 11.36
C THR A 238 -2.63 20.46 10.11
N GLY A 239 -1.96 19.31 9.94
CA GLY A 239 -1.20 18.98 8.74
C GLY A 239 -2.10 18.45 7.63
N SER A 240 -1.52 18.17 6.46
CA SER A 240 -2.25 17.53 5.36
C SER A 240 -2.42 16.03 5.64
N TYR A 241 -3.65 15.53 5.45
CA TYR A 241 -4.00 14.12 5.57
C TYR A 241 -5.09 13.77 4.55
N SER A 242 -5.14 12.50 4.15
CA SER A 242 -6.15 12.00 3.21
C SER A 242 -7.23 11.19 3.91
N PHE A 243 -6.89 10.55 5.05
CA PHE A 243 -7.80 9.66 5.77
C PHE A 243 -7.80 9.95 7.26
N TRP A 244 -8.96 9.76 7.88
CA TRP A 244 -9.15 9.90 9.31
C TRP A 244 -9.90 8.69 9.86
N GLN A 245 -9.24 7.91 10.72
CA GLN A 245 -9.87 6.86 11.51
C GLN A 245 -10.56 7.50 12.72
N TYR A 246 -11.89 7.57 12.68
CA TYR A 246 -12.70 8.34 13.63
C TYR A 246 -13.35 7.49 14.71
N THR A 247 -13.39 6.17 14.56
CA THR A 247 -13.82 5.25 15.62
C THR A 247 -13.29 3.84 15.37
N SER A 248 -13.11 3.07 16.45
CA SER A 248 -12.85 1.63 16.41
C SER A 248 -14.10 0.78 16.68
N ARG A 249 -15.25 1.41 16.91
CA ARG A 249 -16.49 0.75 17.37
C ARG A 249 -17.55 0.64 16.28
N GLY A 250 -17.14 0.76 15.01
CA GLY A 250 -18.03 0.66 13.87
C GLY A 250 -18.79 -0.66 13.81
N LYS A 251 -19.99 -0.60 13.24
CA LYS A 251 -20.84 -1.77 12.95
C LYS A 251 -21.18 -1.76 11.47
N VAL A 252 -20.61 -2.71 10.74
CA VAL A 252 -20.75 -2.84 9.29
C VAL A 252 -21.33 -4.22 8.99
N SER A 253 -22.37 -4.25 8.15
CA SER A 253 -22.97 -5.52 7.71
C SER A 253 -21.91 -6.40 7.05
N GLY A 254 -21.87 -7.69 7.41
CA GLY A 254 -20.87 -8.63 6.93
C GLY A 254 -19.59 -8.73 7.78
N ILE A 255 -19.44 -7.89 8.80
CA ILE A 255 -18.36 -7.99 9.79
C ILE A 255 -18.95 -8.32 11.16
N SER A 256 -18.42 -9.37 11.79
CA SER A 256 -18.78 -9.71 13.17
C SER A 256 -17.97 -8.85 14.13
N GLY A 257 -18.62 -8.25 15.13
CA GLY A 257 -17.94 -7.46 16.15
C GLY A 257 -17.77 -6.00 15.75
N ASN A 258 -16.67 -5.38 16.20
CA ASN A 258 -16.33 -3.99 15.90
C ASN A 258 -15.40 -3.93 14.68
N VAL A 259 -15.47 -2.82 13.94
CA VAL A 259 -14.54 -2.50 12.87
C VAL A 259 -14.14 -1.03 12.93
N ASP A 260 -12.91 -0.75 12.55
CA ASP A 260 -12.37 0.59 12.51
C ASP A 260 -12.93 1.33 11.29
N MET A 261 -13.46 2.53 11.54
CA MET A 261 -14.16 3.34 10.54
C MET A 261 -13.34 4.56 10.16
N ASN A 262 -13.34 4.85 8.86
CA ASN A 262 -12.52 5.90 8.28
C ASN A 262 -13.35 6.82 7.40
N TYR A 263 -12.99 8.10 7.41
CA TYR A 263 -13.38 9.04 6.38
C TYR A 263 -12.21 9.32 5.45
N ALA A 264 -12.50 9.49 4.16
CA ALA A 264 -11.58 10.03 3.18
C ALA A 264 -11.89 11.50 2.91
N TYR A 265 -10.83 12.29 2.69
CA TYR A 265 -10.88 13.68 2.25
C TYR A 265 -10.29 13.84 0.84
N VAL A 266 -10.13 12.72 0.14
CA VAL A 266 -9.59 12.60 -1.21
C VAL A 266 -10.56 11.81 -2.08
N ASP A 267 -10.49 12.00 -3.38
CA ASP A 267 -11.27 11.21 -4.32
C ASP A 267 -10.81 9.73 -4.27
N VAL A 268 -11.62 8.87 -3.65
CA VAL A 268 -11.38 7.42 -3.61
C VAL A 268 -12.14 6.67 -4.70
N SER A 269 -12.89 7.38 -5.53
CA SER A 269 -13.82 6.73 -6.45
C SER A 269 -13.08 5.89 -7.49
N LEU A 270 -13.63 4.71 -7.79
CA LEU A 270 -13.13 3.88 -8.87
C LEU A 270 -13.57 4.48 -10.19
N TYR A 271 -12.62 4.88 -11.00
CA TYR A 271 -12.87 4.99 -12.42
C TYR A 271 -13.11 3.58 -12.99
N TYR A 272 -14.23 3.39 -13.68
CA TYR A 272 -14.58 2.17 -14.42
C TYR A 272 -15.21 2.54 -15.76
N TRP A 273 -15.23 1.58 -16.68
CA TRP A 273 -15.86 1.79 -17.98
C TRP A 273 -17.38 1.94 -17.83
N GLN A 274 -17.91 3.05 -18.33
CA GLN A 274 -19.32 3.38 -18.34
C GLN A 274 -19.75 3.75 -19.75
N LEU A 275 -20.85 3.15 -20.22
CA LEU A 275 -21.47 3.53 -21.49
C LEU A 275 -22.52 4.62 -21.23
N LYS A 276 -22.25 5.84 -21.69
CA LYS A 276 -23.15 7.01 -21.55
C LYS A 276 -23.55 7.50 -22.92
N GLU A 277 -24.86 7.55 -23.19
CA GLU A 277 -25.41 8.06 -24.46
C GLU A 277 -24.77 7.46 -25.73
N GLY A 278 -24.37 6.18 -25.65
CA GLY A 278 -23.73 5.45 -26.75
C GLY A 278 -22.21 5.53 -26.80
N THR A 279 -21.56 6.27 -25.90
CA THR A 279 -20.10 6.45 -25.87
C THR A 279 -19.50 5.96 -24.55
N TRP A 280 -18.42 5.19 -24.65
CA TRP A 280 -17.70 4.71 -23.47
C TRP A 280 -16.90 5.85 -22.83
N HIS A 281 -16.94 5.91 -21.50
CA HIS A 281 -16.14 6.79 -20.68
C HIS A 281 -15.49 5.94 -19.60
N TYR A 282 -14.26 6.27 -19.21
CA TYR A 282 -13.70 5.73 -17.98
C TYR A 282 -14.03 6.74 -16.88
N ALA A 283 -15.01 6.45 -16.05
CA ALA A 283 -15.62 7.43 -15.14
C ALA A 283 -15.86 6.85 -13.75
N THR A 284 -15.88 7.75 -12.77
CA THR A 284 -16.29 7.48 -11.40
C THR A 284 -17.80 7.24 -11.33
N SER A 285 -18.29 6.63 -10.24
CA SER A 285 -19.73 6.35 -10.06
C SER A 285 -20.61 7.61 -10.03
N ASP A 286 -20.08 8.75 -9.57
CA ASP A 286 -20.75 10.07 -9.60
C ASP A 286 -20.63 10.79 -10.96
N GLY A 287 -19.98 10.13 -11.93
CA GLY A 287 -20.03 10.51 -13.34
C GLY A 287 -18.86 11.37 -13.81
N LYS A 288 -17.91 11.72 -12.95
CA LYS A 288 -16.67 12.43 -13.32
C LYS A 288 -15.83 11.54 -14.25
N ALA A 289 -15.53 12.04 -15.45
CA ALA A 289 -14.77 11.30 -16.45
C ALA A 289 -13.27 11.45 -16.24
N TYR A 290 -12.53 10.37 -16.49
CA TYR A 290 -11.08 10.37 -16.64
C TYR A 290 -10.78 10.90 -18.04
N THR A 291 -9.72 11.70 -18.18
CA THR A 291 -9.33 12.28 -19.47
C THR A 291 -7.84 12.04 -19.74
N GLY A 292 -7.46 11.97 -21.01
CA GLY A 292 -6.12 11.67 -21.47
C GLY A 292 -5.86 10.18 -21.70
N TRP A 293 -4.58 9.80 -21.71
CA TRP A 293 -4.15 8.41 -21.94
C TRP A 293 -4.45 7.52 -20.73
N LEU A 294 -5.06 6.37 -20.99
CA LEU A 294 -5.31 5.31 -20.02
C LEU A 294 -4.66 4.01 -20.52
N ARG A 295 -3.91 3.32 -19.65
CA ARG A 295 -3.45 1.96 -19.91
C ARG A 295 -4.22 0.97 -19.05
N GLN A 296 -4.93 0.03 -19.68
CA GLN A 296 -5.72 -0.97 -18.98
C GLN A 296 -5.67 -2.31 -19.73
N GLY A 297 -5.54 -3.42 -19.00
CA GLY A 297 -5.55 -4.76 -19.61
C GLY A 297 -4.41 -5.00 -20.63
N GLY A 298 -3.31 -4.25 -20.51
CA GLY A 298 -2.19 -4.30 -21.46
C GLY A 298 -2.32 -3.41 -22.70
N ALA A 299 -3.49 -2.81 -22.93
CA ALA A 299 -3.76 -1.90 -24.05
C ALA A 299 -3.78 -0.43 -23.61
N TRP A 300 -3.61 0.48 -24.58
CA TRP A 300 -3.76 1.92 -24.39
C TRP A 300 -5.09 2.41 -24.96
N TYR A 301 -5.70 3.39 -24.30
CA TYR A 301 -6.94 4.04 -24.67
C TYR A 301 -6.75 5.56 -24.55
N TRP A 302 -7.46 6.33 -25.36
CA TRP A 302 -7.53 7.78 -25.23
C TRP A 302 -8.94 8.20 -24.82
N LEU A 303 -9.04 8.88 -23.68
CA LEU A 303 -10.27 9.44 -23.15
C LEU A 303 -10.23 10.94 -23.45
N ASP A 304 -10.84 11.36 -24.54
CA ASP A 304 -10.62 12.67 -25.13
C ASP A 304 -11.00 13.81 -24.16
N PRO A 305 -10.04 14.60 -23.66
CA PRO A 305 -10.33 15.73 -22.77
C PRO A 305 -11.25 16.78 -23.39
N ASP A 306 -11.14 17.01 -24.70
CA ASP A 306 -11.92 18.02 -25.43
C ASP A 306 -13.35 17.54 -25.69
N ALA A 307 -13.57 16.22 -25.65
CA ALA A 307 -14.88 15.58 -25.71
C ALA A 307 -15.37 15.06 -24.35
N GLY A 308 -14.90 15.65 -23.24
CA GLY A 308 -15.41 15.34 -21.90
C GLY A 308 -15.07 13.94 -21.38
N GLY A 309 -14.00 13.33 -21.89
CA GLY A 309 -13.53 11.99 -21.52
C GLY A 309 -14.16 10.85 -22.31
N ALA A 310 -14.78 11.16 -23.45
CA ALA A 310 -15.25 10.16 -24.40
C ALA A 310 -14.08 9.30 -24.91
N MET A 311 -14.23 7.99 -24.87
CA MET A 311 -13.24 7.05 -25.39
C MET A 311 -13.15 7.17 -26.91
N ALA A 312 -11.94 7.43 -27.42
CA ALA A 312 -11.69 7.50 -28.85
C ALA A 312 -11.76 6.11 -29.52
N THR A 313 -12.27 6.11 -30.74
CA THR A 313 -12.26 4.99 -31.69
C THR A 313 -11.94 5.54 -33.08
N GLY A 314 -11.28 4.76 -33.93
CA GLY A 314 -10.82 5.21 -35.25
C GLY A 314 -9.61 6.14 -35.15
N LEU A 315 -9.41 6.97 -36.18
CA LEU A 315 -8.35 7.97 -36.23
C LEU A 315 -8.61 9.10 -35.23
N HIS A 316 -7.63 9.39 -34.37
CA HIS A 316 -7.73 10.47 -33.39
C HIS A 316 -6.39 11.19 -33.23
N GLU A 317 -6.43 12.50 -33.03
CA GLU A 317 -5.24 13.26 -32.65
C GLU A 317 -5.11 13.27 -31.12
N CYS A 318 -3.94 12.87 -30.62
CA CYS A 318 -3.66 12.84 -29.20
C CYS A 318 -2.33 13.56 -28.96
N ASN A 319 -2.37 14.73 -28.29
CA ASN A 319 -1.19 15.55 -28.00
C ASN A 319 -0.30 15.86 -29.22
N GLY A 320 -0.93 16.21 -30.35
CA GLY A 320 -0.22 16.62 -31.58
C GLY A 320 0.33 15.48 -32.44
N SER A 321 -0.01 14.23 -32.14
CA SER A 321 0.28 13.06 -32.98
C SER A 321 -0.98 12.29 -33.29
N MET A 322 -1.06 11.69 -34.49
CA MET A 322 -2.19 10.85 -34.88
C MET A 322 -2.02 9.42 -34.37
N TYR A 323 -3.11 8.84 -33.91
CA TYR A 323 -3.22 7.46 -33.47
C TYR A 323 -4.46 6.84 -34.11
N TRP A 324 -4.54 5.51 -34.05
CA TRP A 324 -5.75 4.79 -34.42
C TRP A 324 -6.13 3.83 -33.30
N PHE A 325 -7.43 3.82 -32.97
CA PHE A 325 -8.03 2.99 -31.95
C PHE A 325 -9.05 2.05 -32.59
N ASP A 326 -9.07 0.78 -32.20
CA ASP A 326 -10.06 -0.15 -32.73
C ASP A 326 -11.47 0.12 -32.16
N ALA A 327 -12.44 -0.70 -32.58
CA ALA A 327 -13.82 -0.57 -32.10
C ALA A 327 -13.99 -0.80 -30.59
N SER A 328 -13.02 -1.43 -29.92
CA SER A 328 -12.97 -1.57 -28.45
C SER A 328 -12.29 -0.38 -27.76
N GLY A 329 -11.71 0.56 -28.53
CA GLY A 329 -10.93 1.68 -28.05
C GLY A 329 -9.46 1.36 -27.80
N ALA A 330 -9.02 0.14 -28.10
CA ALA A 330 -7.62 -0.23 -27.94
C ALA A 330 -6.76 0.40 -29.04
N MET A 331 -5.71 1.11 -28.65
CA MET A 331 -4.76 1.74 -29.55
C MET A 331 -3.99 0.67 -30.35
N ALA A 332 -3.96 0.83 -31.67
CA ALA A 332 -3.23 -0.07 -32.54
C ALA A 332 -1.72 0.17 -32.52
N THR A 333 -0.99 -0.89 -32.82
CA THR A 333 0.42 -0.87 -33.25
C THR A 333 0.54 -1.73 -34.50
N GLY A 334 1.42 -1.36 -35.43
CA GLY A 334 1.59 -2.03 -36.71
C GLY A 334 0.65 -1.49 -37.80
N TRP A 335 0.37 -2.33 -38.80
CA TRP A 335 -0.45 -1.93 -39.95
C TRP A 335 -1.93 -1.79 -39.61
N VAL A 336 -2.55 -0.72 -40.09
CA VAL A 336 -3.98 -0.40 -39.90
C VAL A 336 -4.59 -0.04 -41.26
N LEU A 337 -5.77 -0.58 -41.57
CA LEU A 337 -6.56 -0.21 -42.75
C LEU A 337 -7.83 0.50 -42.30
N ASP A 338 -7.97 1.77 -42.67
CA ASP A 338 -9.13 2.60 -42.31
C ASP A 338 -9.65 3.33 -43.55
N GLY A 339 -10.94 3.19 -43.86
CA GLY A 339 -11.55 3.84 -45.02
C GLY A 339 -10.95 3.50 -46.39
N GLY A 340 -10.19 2.41 -46.51
CA GLY A 340 -9.45 2.02 -47.73
C GLY A 340 -8.01 2.55 -47.79
N THR A 341 -7.56 3.29 -46.78
CA THR A 341 -6.20 3.83 -46.66
C THR A 341 -5.40 3.00 -45.65
N TRP A 342 -4.16 2.66 -46.02
CA TRP A 342 -3.23 1.97 -45.13
C TRP A 342 -2.39 2.97 -44.33
N TYR A 343 -2.36 2.76 -43.01
CA TYR A 343 -1.53 3.47 -42.05
C TYR A 343 -0.57 2.49 -41.37
N TYR A 344 0.50 3.01 -40.79
CA TYR A 344 1.40 2.23 -39.95
C TYR A 344 1.59 2.91 -38.59
N ALA A 345 1.02 2.31 -37.55
CA ALA A 345 1.24 2.69 -36.16
C ALA A 345 2.60 2.15 -35.69
N THR A 346 3.47 3.04 -35.23
CA THR A 346 4.78 2.64 -34.70
C THR A 346 4.65 1.89 -33.36
N GLY A 347 5.78 1.49 -32.75
CA GLY A 347 5.75 0.83 -31.44
C GLY A 347 5.16 1.68 -30.30
N SER A 348 5.12 3.01 -30.45
CA SER A 348 4.42 3.91 -29.53
C SER A 348 2.94 4.08 -29.85
N GLY A 349 2.46 3.51 -30.96
CA GLY A 349 1.11 3.69 -31.50
C GLY A 349 0.93 4.91 -32.39
N ALA A 350 1.86 5.87 -32.35
CA ALA A 350 1.79 7.04 -33.21
C ALA A 350 1.89 6.61 -34.68
N LEU A 351 1.00 7.12 -35.53
CA LEU A 351 1.01 6.84 -36.96
C LEU A 351 2.24 7.47 -37.61
N ALA A 352 2.93 6.66 -38.40
CA ALA A 352 4.08 7.08 -39.17
C ALA A 352 3.72 8.20 -40.15
N ARG A 353 4.62 9.18 -40.27
CA ARG A 353 4.56 10.25 -41.27
C ARG A 353 5.90 10.30 -42.01
N GLY A 354 5.85 10.46 -43.33
CA GLY A 354 7.03 10.49 -44.18
C GLY A 354 7.72 9.13 -44.33
N PRO A 355 9.02 9.11 -44.70
CA PRO A 355 9.75 7.89 -44.99
C PRO A 355 10.00 7.01 -43.73
N VAL A 356 9.55 5.75 -43.75
CA VAL A 356 9.74 4.78 -42.67
C VAL A 356 10.06 3.40 -43.26
N SER A 357 10.99 2.65 -42.64
CA SER A 357 11.27 1.26 -42.98
C SER A 357 10.48 0.32 -42.07
N VAL A 358 9.68 -0.58 -42.66
CA VAL A 358 8.87 -1.57 -41.95
C VAL A 358 9.33 -2.95 -42.38
N GLY A 359 9.89 -3.74 -41.44
CA GLY A 359 10.42 -5.08 -41.76
C GLY A 359 11.53 -5.08 -42.82
N GLY A 360 12.29 -3.98 -42.95
CA GLY A 360 13.33 -3.81 -43.96
C GLY A 360 12.83 -3.29 -45.31
N VAL A 361 11.51 -3.08 -45.48
CA VAL A 361 10.92 -2.51 -46.69
C VAL A 361 10.64 -1.01 -46.49
N PRO A 362 11.10 -0.11 -47.37
CA PRO A 362 10.84 1.31 -47.26
C PRO A 362 9.41 1.67 -47.71
N TYR A 363 8.72 2.47 -46.90
CA TYR A 363 7.42 3.08 -47.17
C TYR A 363 7.53 4.60 -46.98
N CYS A 364 6.64 5.36 -47.61
CA CYS A 364 6.46 6.78 -47.33
C CYS A 364 4.98 7.00 -47.03
N PHE A 365 4.68 7.45 -45.81
CA PHE A 365 3.33 7.75 -45.38
C PHE A 365 3.05 9.24 -45.59
N ASP A 366 1.84 9.55 -46.03
CA ASP A 366 1.41 10.93 -46.24
C ASP A 366 1.40 11.70 -44.91
N ALA A 367 1.54 13.03 -45.02
CA ALA A 367 1.68 13.93 -43.88
C ALA A 367 0.36 14.19 -43.15
#